data_AF-A0A357YK04-F1
#
_entry.id   AF-A0A357YK04-F1
#
_cell.length_a   1.000
_cell.length_b   1.000
_cell.length_c   1.000
_cell.angle_alpha   90.00
_cell.angle_beta   90.00
_cell.angle_gamma   90.00
#
_symmetry.space_group_name_H-M   'P 1'
#
loop_
_entity.id
_entity.type
_entity.pdbx_description
1 polymer ?
#
loop_
_entity_poly.entity_id
_entity_poly.type
_entity_poly.pdbx_seq_one_letter_code
_entity_poly.pdbx_strand_id
1 'polypeptide(L)'
;MKQMHFILLIIILLLSCNEGKGDKRQMINPKAPAIITIPPDTLTPEAILPDTIIDADYTFEEATKDSGAPESIINSLELVDVFYISTDGKIHKGQIVTNKLIADNIKEIFRFMLDEDFIIEKAIPIARYEWNDSLSMADNNSYSFCYRNISYSKHAEG
;
A
#
# COMPACT_ATOMS: atom_id res chain seq x y z
N MET A 1 14.31 -0.13 53.34
CA MET A 1 13.20 -0.16 52.34
C MET A 1 13.66 -0.35 50.90
N LYS A 2 14.74 0.29 50.41
CA LYS A 2 15.24 0.07 49.02
C LYS A 2 15.67 -1.36 48.69
N GLN A 3 16.30 -2.07 49.64
CA GLN A 3 16.67 -3.49 49.47
C GLN A 3 15.46 -4.42 49.30
N MET A 4 14.32 -4.08 49.94
CA MET A 4 13.10 -4.89 49.85
C MET A 4 12.39 -4.72 48.49
N HIS A 5 12.52 -3.55 47.85
CA HIS A 5 12.02 -3.33 46.48
C HIS A 5 12.90 -3.99 45.42
N PHE A 6 14.22 -4.05 45.64
CA PHE A 6 15.13 -4.73 44.71
C PHE A 6 14.90 -6.25 44.70
N ILE A 7 14.64 -6.85 45.87
CA ILE A 7 14.27 -8.27 45.99
C ILE A 7 12.89 -8.53 45.34
N LEU A 8 11.93 -7.61 45.47
CA LEU A 8 10.61 -7.74 44.85
C LEU A 8 10.67 -7.68 43.31
N LEU A 9 11.54 -6.83 42.74
CA LEU A 9 11.77 -6.74 41.29
C LEU A 9 12.41 -8.01 40.71
N ILE A 10 13.35 -8.62 41.44
CA ILE A 10 14.00 -9.87 41.02
C ILE A 10 13.01 -11.05 41.03
N ILE A 11 12.09 -11.10 41.99
CA ILE A 11 11.06 -12.15 42.07
C ILE A 11 10.08 -12.06 40.89
N ILE A 12 9.72 -10.85 40.44
CA ILE A 12 8.84 -10.65 39.28
C ILE A 12 9.50 -11.10 37.97
N LEU A 13 10.82 -10.89 37.83
CA LEU A 13 11.59 -11.38 36.68
C LEU A 13 11.71 -12.91 36.64
N LEU A 14 11.80 -13.57 37.81
CA LEU A 14 11.89 -15.03 37.90
C LEU A 14 10.52 -15.74 37.73
N LEU A 15 9.41 -15.05 37.99
CA LEU A 15 8.05 -15.55 37.72
C LEU A 15 7.63 -15.41 36.24
N SER A 16 8.40 -14.70 35.42
CA SER A 16 8.08 -14.47 34.00
C SER A 16 8.65 -15.53 33.05
N CYS A 17 9.21 -16.63 33.57
CA CYS A 17 9.65 -17.76 32.75
C CYS A 17 9.14 -19.09 33.33
N ASN A 18 8.58 -19.91 32.43
CA ASN A 18 7.96 -21.24 32.60
C ASN A 18 6.53 -21.26 33.18
N GLU A 19 5.51 -21.87 32.56
CA GLU A 19 5.44 -22.70 31.35
C GLU A 19 3.95 -22.78 30.93
N GLY A 20 3.59 -22.16 29.81
CA GLY A 20 2.27 -22.32 29.20
C GLY A 20 2.30 -23.54 28.29
N LYS A 21 1.74 -24.65 28.77
CA LYS A 21 1.59 -25.95 28.10
C LYS A 21 1.37 -25.80 26.59
N GLY A 22 2.25 -26.44 25.83
CA GLY A 22 2.13 -26.57 24.38
C GLY A 22 0.79 -27.20 24.01
N ASP A 23 -0.11 -26.38 23.51
CA ASP A 23 -1.24 -26.83 22.72
C ASP A 23 -0.70 -27.31 21.39
N LYS A 24 -0.81 -28.62 21.13
CA LYS A 24 -0.52 -29.21 19.82
C LYS A 24 -1.62 -28.73 18.87
N ARG A 25 -1.54 -27.47 18.43
CA ARG A 25 -2.16 -27.08 17.17
C ARG A 25 -1.47 -27.91 16.12
N GLN A 26 -2.22 -28.89 15.64
CA GLN A 26 -1.92 -29.65 14.44
C GLN A 26 -1.38 -28.66 13.42
N MET A 27 -0.12 -28.83 13.01
CA MET A 27 0.36 -28.22 11.79
C MET A 27 -0.56 -28.77 10.70
N ILE A 28 -1.60 -28.04 10.37
CA ILE A 28 -2.22 -28.14 9.06
C ILE A 28 -1.06 -27.74 8.17
N ASN A 29 -0.39 -28.73 7.58
CA ASN A 29 0.55 -28.51 6.50
C ASN A 29 -0.21 -27.66 5.50
N PRO A 30 0.06 -26.34 5.37
CA PRO A 30 -0.39 -25.66 4.20
C PRO A 30 0.48 -26.32 3.14
N LYS A 31 -0.10 -27.23 2.37
CA LYS A 31 0.50 -27.63 1.10
C LYS A 31 0.95 -26.31 0.50
N ALA A 32 2.26 -26.08 0.46
CA ALA A 32 2.83 -24.86 -0.08
C ALA A 32 2.04 -24.63 -1.37
N PRO A 33 1.38 -23.46 -1.54
CA PRO A 33 0.71 -23.20 -2.81
C PRO A 33 1.76 -23.49 -3.86
N ALA A 34 1.41 -24.39 -4.79
CA ALA A 34 2.38 -24.94 -5.73
C ALA A 34 3.12 -23.75 -6.34
N ILE A 35 4.43 -23.67 -6.10
CA ILE A 35 5.26 -22.64 -6.71
C ILE A 35 5.20 -22.93 -8.21
N ILE A 36 4.33 -22.20 -8.90
CA ILE A 36 4.39 -22.09 -10.34
C ILE A 36 5.64 -21.24 -10.57
N THR A 37 6.75 -21.88 -10.87
CA THR A 37 7.91 -21.19 -11.45
C THR A 37 7.46 -20.64 -12.80
N ILE A 38 6.97 -19.41 -12.81
CA ILE A 38 6.65 -18.70 -14.04
C ILE A 38 8.00 -18.23 -14.63
N PRO A 39 8.33 -18.62 -15.88
CA PRO A 39 9.49 -18.10 -16.57
C PRO A 39 9.42 -16.57 -16.67
N PRO A 40 10.56 -15.86 -16.57
CA PRO A 40 10.60 -14.39 -16.56
C PRO A 40 10.03 -13.70 -17.83
N ASP A 41 9.71 -14.45 -18.89
CA ASP A 41 9.18 -13.95 -20.16
C ASP A 41 7.67 -14.15 -20.39
N THR A 42 6.91 -14.54 -19.35
CA THR A 42 5.44 -14.74 -19.46
C THR A 42 4.67 -13.78 -18.57
N LEU A 43 4.82 -12.48 -18.82
CA LEU A 43 3.90 -11.47 -18.29
C LEU A 43 2.69 -11.35 -19.22
N THR A 44 1.71 -12.23 -19.02
CA THR A 44 0.34 -11.93 -19.46
C THR A 44 -0.30 -11.00 -18.42
N PRO A 45 -0.91 -9.87 -18.81
CA PRO A 45 -1.77 -9.11 -17.91
C PRO A 45 -2.97 -10.00 -17.50
N GLU A 46 -3.44 -9.86 -16.26
CA GLU A 46 -4.58 -10.60 -15.67
C GLU A 46 -4.28 -12.01 -15.11
N ALA A 47 -3.58 -12.05 -13.98
CA ALA A 47 -4.02 -12.91 -12.90
C ALA A 47 -4.72 -12.02 -11.85
N ILE A 48 -5.98 -11.66 -12.08
CA ILE A 48 -6.81 -11.11 -11.00
C ILE A 48 -6.99 -12.24 -10.00
N LEU A 49 -6.41 -12.08 -8.81
CA LEU A 49 -6.57 -13.08 -7.76
C LEU A 49 -8.06 -13.08 -7.35
N PRO A 50 -8.71 -14.26 -7.29
CA PRO A 50 -10.18 -14.37 -7.23
C PRO A 50 -10.83 -13.69 -6.01
N ASP A 51 -10.05 -13.34 -4.99
CA ASP A 51 -10.50 -12.71 -3.75
C ASP A 51 -10.01 -11.25 -3.60
N THR A 52 -9.64 -10.59 -4.70
CA THR A 52 -9.13 -9.21 -4.66
C THR A 52 -10.23 -8.22 -4.26
N ILE A 53 -9.97 -7.42 -3.22
CA ILE A 53 -10.87 -6.34 -2.78
C ILE A 53 -10.61 -5.09 -3.62
N ILE A 54 -11.65 -4.45 -4.16
CA ILE A 54 -11.51 -3.28 -5.02
C ILE A 54 -11.68 -2.00 -4.19
N ASP A 55 -10.59 -1.26 -3.96
CA ASP A 55 -10.60 0.00 -3.22
C ASP A 55 -10.94 1.20 -4.12
N ALA A 56 -10.60 1.12 -5.41
CA ALA A 56 -10.82 2.16 -6.41
C ALA A 56 -11.08 1.58 -7.81
N ASP A 57 -12.05 2.13 -8.53
CA ASP A 57 -12.42 1.77 -9.91
C ASP A 57 -12.93 3.00 -10.68
N TYR A 58 -12.12 4.06 -10.68
CA TYR A 58 -12.33 5.29 -11.41
C TYR A 58 -11.99 5.11 -12.88
N THR A 59 -12.69 5.84 -13.73
CA THR A 59 -12.20 6.21 -15.05
C THR A 59 -11.10 7.27 -14.94
N PHE A 60 -10.25 7.41 -15.97
CA PHE A 60 -9.25 8.48 -16.02
C PHE A 60 -9.87 9.89 -15.87
N GLU A 61 -11.05 10.09 -16.46
CA GLU A 61 -11.75 11.37 -16.40
C GLU A 61 -12.24 11.67 -14.98
N GLU A 62 -12.83 10.71 -14.29
CA GLU A 62 -13.22 10.89 -12.88
C GLU A 62 -12.01 11.11 -11.97
N ALA A 63 -10.91 10.41 -12.21
CA ALA A 63 -9.69 10.50 -11.40
C ALA A 63 -8.93 11.83 -11.58
N THR A 64 -9.18 12.56 -12.67
CA THR A 64 -8.54 13.86 -12.98
C THR A 64 -9.49 15.05 -12.93
N LYS A 65 -10.79 14.79 -12.70
CA LYS A 65 -11.83 15.81 -12.61
C LYS A 65 -11.53 16.84 -11.52
N ASP A 66 -11.78 18.11 -11.84
CA ASP A 66 -11.65 19.26 -10.91
C ASP A 66 -10.23 19.46 -10.35
N SER A 67 -9.20 18.89 -11.00
CA SER A 67 -7.79 19.01 -10.59
C SER A 67 -7.22 20.42 -10.60
N GLY A 68 -7.81 21.31 -11.40
CA GLY A 68 -7.24 22.62 -11.71
C GLY A 68 -5.94 22.57 -12.51
N ALA A 69 -5.50 21.39 -12.94
CA ALA A 69 -4.29 21.23 -13.74
C ALA A 69 -4.52 21.69 -15.20
N PRO A 70 -3.52 22.32 -15.85
CA PRO A 70 -3.58 22.61 -17.28
C PRO A 70 -3.77 21.33 -18.11
N GLU A 71 -4.46 21.46 -19.24
CA GLU A 71 -4.73 20.33 -20.15
C GLU A 71 -3.43 19.63 -20.60
N SER A 72 -2.35 20.38 -20.83
CA SER A 72 -1.04 19.81 -21.18
C SER A 72 -0.49 18.88 -20.11
N ILE A 73 -0.74 19.18 -18.82
CA ILE A 73 -0.35 18.32 -17.71
C ILE A 73 -1.24 17.09 -17.68
N ILE A 74 -2.57 17.25 -17.76
CA ILE A 74 -3.50 16.12 -17.78
C ILE A 74 -3.18 15.14 -18.93
N ASN A 75 -2.86 15.65 -20.12
CA ASN A 75 -2.48 14.83 -21.28
C ASN A 75 -1.18 14.05 -21.08
N SER A 76 -0.34 14.40 -20.10
CA SER A 76 0.87 13.68 -19.73
C SER A 76 0.64 12.56 -18.70
N LEU A 77 -0.57 12.43 -18.17
CA LEU A 77 -0.92 11.46 -17.13
C LEU A 77 -1.63 10.24 -17.71
N GLU A 78 -1.56 9.15 -16.96
CA GLU A 78 -2.42 7.98 -17.13
C GLU A 78 -2.87 7.45 -15.77
N LEU A 79 -3.95 6.66 -15.77
CA LEU A 79 -4.46 5.96 -14.59
C LEU A 79 -4.01 4.51 -14.69
N VAL A 80 -3.28 4.03 -13.69
CA VAL A 80 -2.85 2.64 -13.61
C VAL A 80 -3.50 1.93 -12.44
N ASP A 81 -3.90 0.68 -12.67
CA ASP A 81 -4.30 -0.24 -11.62
C ASP A 81 -3.06 -0.77 -10.89
N VAL A 82 -3.15 -0.88 -9.56
CA VAL A 82 -2.10 -1.44 -8.71
C VAL A 82 -2.67 -2.43 -7.72
N PHE A 83 -1.90 -3.46 -7.39
CA PHE A 83 -2.29 -4.52 -6.45
C PHE A 83 -1.33 -4.52 -5.26
N TYR A 84 -1.84 -4.72 -4.05
CA TYR A 84 -1.07 -4.67 -2.81
C TYR A 84 -1.73 -5.48 -1.69
N ILE A 85 -0.97 -5.85 -0.67
CA ILE A 85 -1.51 -6.41 0.57
C ILE A 85 -1.91 -5.24 1.48
N SER A 86 -3.18 -5.20 1.90
CA SER A 86 -3.67 -4.17 2.82
C SER A 86 -3.48 -4.56 4.29
N THR A 87 -3.84 -3.65 5.18
CA THR A 87 -3.74 -3.82 6.64
C THR A 87 -4.60 -4.94 7.19
N ASP A 88 -5.60 -5.42 6.42
CA ASP A 88 -6.41 -6.59 6.76
C ASP A 88 -5.78 -7.93 6.32
N GLY A 89 -4.59 -7.87 5.71
CA GLY A 89 -3.82 -9.03 5.24
C GLY A 89 -4.32 -9.64 3.94
N LYS A 90 -5.25 -8.98 3.22
CA LYS A 90 -5.75 -9.43 1.92
C LYS A 90 -5.20 -8.58 0.79
N ILE A 91 -5.35 -9.10 -0.43
CA ILE A 91 -4.93 -8.41 -1.64
C ILE A 91 -6.03 -7.44 -2.06
N HIS A 92 -5.65 -6.20 -2.22
CA HIS A 92 -6.48 -5.10 -2.67
C HIS A 92 -6.02 -4.63 -4.05
N LYS A 93 -6.97 -4.11 -4.83
CA LYS A 93 -6.75 -3.37 -6.06
C LYS A 93 -7.07 -1.89 -5.79
N GLY A 94 -6.07 -1.05 -5.99
CA GLY A 94 -6.22 0.41 -6.01
C GLY A 94 -5.87 0.99 -7.37
N GLN A 95 -5.81 2.31 -7.44
CA GLN A 95 -5.45 3.02 -8.66
C GLN A 95 -4.60 4.25 -8.38
N ILE A 96 -3.68 4.54 -9.30
CA ILE A 96 -2.77 5.69 -9.22
C ILE A 96 -2.84 6.48 -10.52
N VAL A 97 -3.14 7.78 -10.42
CA VAL A 97 -2.89 8.73 -11.50
C VAL A 97 -1.41 9.13 -11.44
N THR A 98 -0.67 8.93 -12.52
CA THR A 98 0.78 9.19 -12.58
C THR A 98 1.20 9.69 -13.96
N ASN A 99 2.41 10.23 -14.08
CA ASN A 99 2.97 10.60 -15.37
C ASN A 99 3.30 9.36 -16.20
N LYS A 100 2.97 9.40 -17.50
CA LYS A 100 3.19 8.29 -18.45
C LYS A 100 4.63 7.77 -18.48
N LEU A 101 5.62 8.65 -18.25
CA LEU A 101 7.04 8.27 -18.27
C LEU A 101 7.44 7.34 -17.13
N ILE A 102 6.66 7.29 -16.04
CA ILE A 102 6.97 6.48 -14.85
C ILE A 102 5.87 5.46 -14.53
N ALA A 103 4.82 5.37 -15.34
CA ALA A 103 3.69 4.48 -15.09
C ALA A 103 4.10 3.00 -14.98
N ASP A 104 5.03 2.57 -15.83
CA ASP A 104 5.58 1.21 -15.77
C ASP A 104 6.39 0.98 -14.49
N ASN A 105 7.17 1.98 -14.03
CA ASN A 105 7.90 1.88 -12.76
C ASN A 105 6.94 1.84 -11.56
N ILE A 106 5.82 2.56 -11.60
CA ILE A 106 4.78 2.48 -10.55
C ILE A 106 4.19 1.07 -10.49
N LYS A 107 3.85 0.46 -11.63
CA LYS A 107 3.36 -0.92 -11.66
C LYS A 107 4.43 -1.90 -11.14
N GLU A 108 5.69 -1.69 -11.52
CA GLU A 108 6.81 -2.53 -11.09
C GLU A 108 7.05 -2.46 -9.58
N ILE A 109 7.07 -1.27 -8.97
CA ILE A 109 7.29 -1.15 -7.53
C ILE A 109 6.12 -1.72 -6.73
N PHE A 110 4.88 -1.56 -7.19
CA PHE A 110 3.73 -2.20 -6.53
C PHE A 110 3.78 -3.72 -6.63
N ARG A 111 4.17 -4.26 -7.79
CA ARG A 111 4.39 -5.71 -7.92
C ARG A 111 5.50 -6.19 -7.00
N PHE A 112 6.62 -5.48 -6.92
CA PHE A 112 7.69 -5.80 -5.99
C PHE A 112 7.24 -5.76 -4.52
N MET A 113 6.48 -4.72 -4.13
CA MET A 113 5.91 -4.61 -2.78
C MET A 113 4.95 -5.75 -2.47
N LEU A 114 4.11 -6.16 -3.42
CA LEU A 114 3.22 -7.31 -3.29
C LEU A 114 4.01 -8.63 -3.13
N ASP A 115 5.05 -8.83 -3.93
CA ASP A 115 5.90 -10.03 -3.89
C ASP A 115 6.69 -10.15 -2.56
N GLU A 116 7.00 -9.02 -1.92
CA GLU A 116 7.73 -8.93 -0.64
C GLU A 116 6.80 -8.81 0.59
N ASP A 117 5.49 -9.06 0.42
CA ASP A 117 4.48 -8.92 1.47
C ASP A 117 4.47 -7.54 2.17
N PHE A 118 4.87 -6.48 1.46
CA PHE A 118 4.89 -5.11 1.98
C PHE A 118 3.47 -4.57 2.10
N ILE A 119 3.10 -4.14 3.32
CA ILE A 119 1.75 -3.69 3.63
C ILE A 119 1.53 -2.24 3.19
N ILE A 120 0.49 -2.00 2.39
CA ILE A 120 0.05 -0.69 1.93
C ILE A 120 -1.38 -0.48 2.37
N GLU A 121 -1.69 0.62 3.07
CA GLU A 121 -3.04 0.79 3.59
C GLU A 121 -4.08 0.96 2.48
N LYS A 122 -3.86 1.90 1.57
CA LYS A 122 -4.72 2.14 0.40
C LYS A 122 -3.98 2.91 -0.69
N ALA A 123 -4.36 2.69 -1.95
CA ALA A 123 -3.89 3.46 -3.10
C ALA A 123 -5.08 3.96 -3.93
N ILE A 124 -5.46 5.22 -3.72
CA ILE A 124 -6.71 5.78 -4.24
C ILE A 124 -6.44 7.16 -4.84
N PRO A 125 -6.98 7.47 -6.05
CA PRO A 125 -6.77 8.78 -6.66
C PRO A 125 -7.16 9.94 -5.74
N ILE A 126 -6.38 11.01 -5.76
CA ILE A 126 -6.57 12.20 -4.90
C ILE A 126 -7.93 12.87 -5.08
N ALA A 127 -8.60 12.62 -6.22
CA ALA A 127 -9.97 13.06 -6.48
C ALA A 127 -10.96 12.61 -5.39
N ARG A 128 -10.74 11.46 -4.72
CA ARG A 128 -11.54 11.03 -3.54
C ARG A 128 -11.50 12.06 -2.40
N TYR A 129 -10.39 12.77 -2.27
CA TYR A 129 -10.13 13.73 -1.21
C TYR A 129 -10.31 15.18 -1.68
N GLU A 130 -11.05 15.40 -2.78
CA GLU A 130 -11.30 16.74 -3.34
C GLU A 130 -10.02 17.54 -3.57
N TRP A 131 -8.94 16.87 -4.02
CA TRP A 131 -7.63 17.49 -4.25
C TRP A 131 -6.96 18.07 -2.99
N ASN A 132 -7.38 17.61 -1.81
CA ASN A 132 -6.79 17.97 -0.53
C ASN A 132 -5.71 16.97 -0.09
N ASP A 133 -4.46 17.34 -0.37
CA ASP A 133 -3.23 16.65 0.03
C ASP A 133 -3.20 16.26 1.53
N SER A 134 -3.66 17.16 2.41
CA SER A 134 -3.66 16.92 3.86
C SER A 134 -4.66 15.86 4.30
N LEU A 135 -5.84 15.79 3.65
CA LEU A 135 -6.82 14.74 3.94
C LEU A 135 -6.30 13.36 3.50
N SER A 136 -5.66 13.28 2.34
CA SER A 136 -5.06 12.04 1.83
C SER A 136 -3.93 11.52 2.73
N MET A 137 -3.03 12.41 3.16
CA MET A 137 -1.95 12.04 4.10
C MET A 137 -2.49 11.61 5.46
N ALA A 138 -3.51 12.30 5.99
CA ALA A 138 -4.13 11.95 7.26
C ALA A 138 -4.82 10.58 7.21
N ASP A 139 -5.29 10.16 6.05
CA ASP A 139 -5.90 8.84 5.79
C ASP A 139 -4.90 7.79 5.27
N ASN A 140 -3.58 8.04 5.40
CA ASN A 140 -2.50 7.13 5.01
C ASN A 140 -2.64 6.58 3.58
N ASN A 141 -3.09 7.41 2.65
CA ASN A 141 -3.31 7.04 1.26
C ASN A 141 -2.04 7.21 0.41
N SER A 142 -1.75 6.22 -0.43
CA SER A 142 -0.69 6.28 -1.43
C SER A 142 -1.23 6.82 -2.76
N TYR A 143 -0.61 7.86 -3.30
CA TYR A 143 -0.94 8.45 -4.60
C TYR A 143 0.31 9.09 -5.22
N SER A 144 0.27 9.40 -6.53
CA SER A 144 1.40 9.98 -7.27
C SER A 144 1.15 11.43 -7.69
N PHE A 145 -0.04 11.72 -8.23
CA PHE A 145 -0.37 13.05 -8.75
C PHE A 145 -1.34 13.82 -7.82
N CYS A 146 -0.95 15.04 -7.43
CA CYS A 146 -1.84 16.06 -6.86
C CYS A 146 -1.39 17.43 -7.34
N TYR A 147 -2.18 18.04 -8.23
CA TYR A 147 -1.81 19.33 -8.80
C TYR A 147 -1.83 20.44 -7.74
N ARG A 148 -0.81 21.29 -7.75
CA ARG A 148 -0.72 22.48 -6.90
C ARG A 148 -0.23 23.64 -7.75
N ASN A 149 -0.85 24.81 -7.58
CA ASN A 149 -0.39 26.01 -8.25
C ASN A 149 0.98 26.42 -7.69
N ILE A 150 1.95 26.66 -8.58
CA ILE A 150 3.32 27.08 -8.22
C ILE A 150 3.39 28.44 -7.51
N SER A 151 2.35 29.27 -7.60
CA SER A 151 2.28 30.56 -6.91
C SER A 151 2.42 30.46 -5.38
N TYR A 152 2.22 29.26 -4.82
CA TYR A 152 2.35 28.99 -3.39
C TYR A 152 3.79 28.67 -2.94
N SER A 153 4.77 28.55 -3.84
CA SER A 153 6.17 28.31 -3.49
C SER A 153 7.13 29.18 -4.29
N LYS A 154 8.01 29.92 -3.59
CA LYS A 154 9.10 30.69 -4.22
C LYS A 154 10.22 29.81 -4.81
N HIS A 155 10.15 28.49 -4.60
CA HIS A 155 11.16 27.51 -5.05
C HIS A 155 10.60 26.53 -6.10
N ALA A 156 9.32 26.65 -6.48
CA ALA A 156 8.73 25.81 -7.51
C ALA A 156 8.78 26.56 -8.85
N GLU A 157 9.63 26.11 -9.76
CA GLU A 157 9.57 26.51 -11.17
C GLU A 157 8.73 25.44 -11.90
N GLY A 158 7.65 25.87 -12.55
CA GLY A 158 6.72 25.01 -13.29
C GLY A 158 7.04 24.93 -14.76
#